data_AF-A0A4V2AVX2-F1
#
_entry.id   AF-A0A4V2AVX2-F1
#
_cell.length_a   1.000
_cell.length_b   1.000
_cell.length_c   1.000
_cell.angle_alpha   90.00
_cell.angle_beta   90.00
_cell.angle_gamma   90.00
#
_symmetry.space_group_name_H-M   'P 1'
#
loop_
_entity.id
_entity.type
_entity.pdbx_description
1 polymer ?
#
loop_
_entity_poly.entity_id
_entity_poly.type
_entity_poly.pdbx_seq_one_letter_code
_entity_poly.pdbx_strand_id
1 'polypeptide(L)'
;MPLFVLIAGSLMVVVKKKNQLLGFRKLIVFLLVYSLVMAVPGLFGFLDGSFTPWYYIVAQGIYLLLGVAFVHFYDKYIGKEVHSYRLLFQLSVMLVIVLLGGYLFALLYNLLNEAKNGYIGVTSMLSFFLPLIFYWTYSAFVEIPFEIYKVWSYPKGNVGEISFDGLDFNKLMVLELEFSRQPDDADRLRV
;
A
#
# COMPACT_ATOMS: atom_id res chain seq x y z
N MET A 1 -25.85 4.11 8.02
CA MET A 1 -26.05 3.60 9.40
C MET A 1 -26.07 2.07 9.54
N PRO A 2 -26.56 1.22 8.61
CA PRO A 2 -26.45 -0.24 8.80
C PRO A 2 -25.05 -0.81 8.47
N LEU A 3 -24.37 -0.24 7.48
CA LEU A 3 -23.05 -0.71 7.04
C LEU A 3 -21.94 -0.52 8.09
N PHE A 4 -22.01 0.59 8.83
CA PHE A 4 -21.03 0.96 9.87
C PHE A 4 -21.06 -0.04 11.04
N VAL A 5 -22.27 -0.47 11.43
CA VAL A 5 -22.48 -1.47 12.48
C VAL A 5 -22.01 -2.84 12.03
N LEU A 6 -22.20 -3.19 10.75
CA LEU A 6 -21.70 -4.45 10.18
C LEU A 6 -20.18 -4.50 10.10
N ILE A 7 -19.51 -3.40 9.75
CA ILE A 7 -18.03 -3.33 9.70
C ILE A 7 -17.44 -3.27 11.11
N ALA A 8 -18.02 -2.48 12.02
CA ALA A 8 -17.58 -2.44 13.42
C ALA A 8 -17.84 -3.79 14.13
N GLY A 9 -18.97 -4.43 13.83
CA GLY A 9 -19.34 -5.75 14.34
C GLY A 9 -18.46 -6.87 13.80
N SER A 10 -18.10 -6.85 12.51
CA SER A 10 -17.18 -7.82 11.93
C SER A 10 -15.78 -7.68 12.52
N LEU A 11 -15.30 -6.45 12.76
CA LEU A 11 -14.06 -6.20 13.49
C LEU A 11 -14.12 -6.74 14.92
N MET A 12 -15.23 -6.53 15.65
CA MET A 12 -15.39 -7.10 16.99
C MET A 12 -15.34 -8.63 17.00
N VAL A 13 -15.96 -9.31 16.01
CA VAL A 13 -15.98 -10.77 15.95
C VAL A 13 -14.58 -11.34 15.64
N VAL A 14 -13.82 -10.67 14.76
CA VAL A 14 -12.44 -11.06 14.45
C VAL A 14 -11.50 -10.80 15.65
N VAL A 15 -11.70 -9.69 16.36
CA VAL A 15 -10.93 -9.32 17.57
C VAL A 15 -11.23 -10.25 18.75
N LYS A 16 -12.47 -10.75 18.89
CA LYS A 16 -12.88 -11.61 20.03
C LYS A 16 -12.30 -13.03 19.96
N LYS A 17 -11.87 -13.51 18.79
CA LYS A 17 -11.46 -14.91 18.60
C LYS A 17 -9.96 -15.18 18.90
N LYS A 18 -9.11 -14.15 19.01
CA LYS A 18 -7.68 -14.32 19.32
C LYS A 18 -7.29 -13.47 20.52
N ASN A 19 -7.36 -14.14 21.66
CA ASN A 19 -7.18 -13.66 23.01
C ASN A 19 -5.73 -13.22 23.33
N GLN A 20 -5.24 -12.15 22.73
CA GLN A 20 -4.10 -11.38 23.24
C GLN A 20 -4.30 -9.90 22.90
N LEU A 21 -4.94 -9.22 23.86
CA LEU A 21 -4.64 -7.88 24.36
C LEU A 21 -3.53 -7.11 23.62
N LEU A 22 -3.76 -6.74 22.35
CA LEU A 22 -3.32 -5.44 21.88
C LEU A 22 -3.77 -4.45 22.94
N GLY A 23 -2.89 -3.55 23.39
CA GLY A 23 -3.23 -2.53 24.38
C GLY A 23 -4.44 -1.71 23.91
N PHE A 24 -5.65 -2.19 24.20
CA PHE A 24 -6.93 -1.74 23.62
C PHE A 24 -7.11 -0.24 23.87
N ARG A 25 -6.63 0.22 25.02
CA ARG A 25 -6.55 1.63 25.39
C ARG A 25 -5.68 2.45 24.43
N LYS A 26 -4.49 1.97 24.06
CA LYS A 26 -3.59 2.65 23.12
C LYS A 26 -4.22 2.71 21.73
N LEU A 27 -4.84 1.62 21.28
CA LEU A 27 -5.49 1.55 19.97
C LEU A 27 -6.70 2.49 19.89
N ILE A 28 -7.56 2.51 20.91
CA ILE A 28 -8.70 3.44 20.98
C ILE A 28 -8.22 4.89 21.01
N VAL A 29 -7.25 5.22 21.86
CA VAL A 29 -6.71 6.58 21.94
C VAL A 29 -6.12 6.99 20.60
N PHE A 30 -5.36 6.11 19.95
CA PHE A 30 -4.82 6.36 18.62
C PHE A 30 -5.92 6.63 17.59
N LEU A 31 -6.97 5.81 17.56
CA LEU A 31 -8.14 5.96 16.70
C LEU A 31 -8.86 7.31 16.92
N LEU A 32 -9.12 7.67 18.17
CA LEU A 32 -9.79 8.92 18.53
C LEU A 32 -8.95 10.15 18.16
N VAL A 33 -7.65 10.12 18.46
CA VAL A 33 -6.76 11.25 18.14
C VAL A 33 -6.64 11.42 16.63
N TYR A 34 -6.42 10.35 15.87
CA TYR A 34 -6.29 10.44 14.41
C TYR A 34 -7.58 10.88 13.72
N SER A 35 -8.74 10.37 14.17
CA SER A 35 -10.04 10.78 13.63
C SER A 35 -10.38 12.24 13.97
N LEU A 36 -9.96 12.75 15.13
CA LEU A 36 -10.10 14.16 15.47
C LEU A 36 -9.21 15.05 14.60
N VAL A 37 -7.94 14.67 14.40
CA VAL A 37 -7.01 15.38 13.52
C VAL A 37 -7.52 15.40 12.08
N MET A 38 -8.10 14.29 11.62
CA MET A 38 -8.77 14.18 10.32
C MET A 38 -9.94 15.15 10.13
N ALA A 39 -10.60 15.56 11.22
CA ALA A 39 -11.73 16.47 11.15
C ALA A 39 -11.31 17.95 11.06
N VAL A 40 -10.05 18.29 11.35
CA VAL A 40 -9.53 19.67 11.38
C VAL A 40 -9.70 20.40 10.04
N PRO A 41 -9.43 19.79 8.87
CA PRO A 41 -9.72 20.44 7.59
C PRO A 41 -11.21 20.75 7.39
N GLY A 42 -12.13 20.18 8.18
CA GLY A 42 -13.55 20.52 8.16
C GLY A 42 -13.83 21.97 8.60
N LEU A 43 -12.90 22.59 9.33
CA LEU A 43 -12.98 24.00 9.72
C LEU A 43 -12.84 24.95 8.52
N PHE A 44 -12.37 24.49 7.36
CA PHE A 44 -12.42 25.29 6.13
C PHE A 44 -13.86 25.65 5.72
N GLY A 45 -14.88 25.06 6.34
CA GLY A 45 -16.28 25.47 6.22
C GLY A 45 -16.59 26.90 6.68
N PHE A 46 -15.71 27.56 7.46
CA PHE A 46 -15.86 28.99 7.81
C PHE A 46 -15.71 29.94 6.62
N LEU A 47 -15.08 29.49 5.54
CA LEU A 47 -14.94 30.30 4.33
C LEU A 47 -16.24 30.16 3.55
N ASP A 48 -17.12 31.17 3.63
CA ASP A 48 -18.40 31.23 2.92
C ASP A 48 -18.19 30.95 1.43
N GLY A 49 -18.55 29.73 1.02
CA GLY A 49 -18.29 29.23 -0.32
C GLY A 49 -18.49 27.72 -0.41
N SER A 50 -18.89 27.25 -1.60
CA SER A 50 -18.85 25.82 -1.91
C SER A 50 -17.42 25.29 -1.81
N PHE A 51 -17.27 23.99 -1.55
CA PHE A 51 -15.97 23.31 -1.52
C PHE A 51 -15.31 23.42 -2.90
N THR A 52 -14.58 24.51 -3.12
CA THR A 52 -14.02 24.90 -4.41
C THR A 52 -12.88 23.92 -4.74
N PRO A 53 -12.62 23.59 -6.02
CA PRO A 53 -11.60 22.61 -6.40
C PRO A 53 -10.21 22.85 -5.78
N TRP A 54 -9.84 24.11 -5.52
CA TRP A 54 -8.59 24.45 -4.86
C TRP A 54 -8.51 23.95 -3.41
N TYR A 55 -9.58 24.16 -2.61
CA TYR A 55 -9.65 23.64 -1.24
C TYR A 55 -9.62 22.12 -1.21
N TYR A 56 -10.18 21.47 -2.22
CA TYR A 56 -10.14 20.03 -2.36
C TYR A 56 -8.72 19.50 -2.58
N ILE A 57 -7.95 20.11 -3.49
CA ILE A 57 -6.55 19.72 -3.75
C ILE A 57 -5.68 19.92 -2.50
N VAL A 58 -5.87 21.06 -1.80
CA VAL A 58 -5.15 21.34 -0.55
C VAL A 58 -5.49 20.30 0.51
N ALA A 59 -6.78 19.96 0.68
CA ALA A 59 -7.21 18.93 1.61
C ALA A 59 -6.60 17.55 1.27
N GLN A 60 -6.57 17.18 -0.02
CA GLN A 60 -5.90 15.94 -0.46
C GLN A 60 -4.41 15.92 -0.11
N GLY A 61 -3.71 17.05 -0.28
CA GLY A 61 -2.30 17.18 0.12
C GLY A 61 -2.10 16.98 1.63
N ILE A 62 -2.96 17.58 2.45
CA ILE A 62 -2.93 17.42 3.91
C ILE A 62 -3.19 15.95 4.30
N TYR A 63 -4.20 15.30 3.70
CA TYR A 63 -4.51 13.90 3.98
C TYR A 63 -3.41 12.94 3.52
N LEU A 64 -2.71 13.25 2.44
CA LEU A 64 -1.55 12.48 2.00
C LEU A 64 -0.42 12.54 3.06
N LEU A 65 -0.09 13.74 3.55
CA LEU A 65 0.91 13.91 4.62
C LEU A 65 0.48 13.19 5.91
N LEU A 66 -0.80 13.28 6.28
CA LEU A 66 -1.34 12.53 7.42
C LEU A 66 -1.23 11.01 7.23
N GLY A 67 -1.40 10.51 6.00
CA GLY A 67 -1.23 9.10 5.66
C GLY A 67 0.21 8.62 5.82
N VAL A 68 1.18 9.45 5.41
CA VAL A 68 2.61 9.17 5.64
C VAL A 68 2.90 9.11 7.15
N ALA A 69 2.39 10.10 7.90
CA ALA A 69 2.52 10.11 9.36
C ALA A 69 1.86 8.87 9.99
N PHE A 70 0.70 8.44 9.48
CA PHE A 70 -0.01 7.26 9.97
C PHE A 70 0.85 6.00 9.85
N VAL A 71 1.44 5.74 8.68
CA VAL A 71 2.30 4.56 8.48
C VAL A 71 3.47 4.58 9.46
N HIS A 72 4.11 5.73 9.65
CA HIS A 72 5.24 5.89 10.58
C HIS A 72 4.84 5.66 12.05
N PHE A 73 3.76 6.29 12.52
CA PHE A 73 3.34 6.18 13.92
C PHE A 73 2.69 4.83 14.23
N TYR A 74 1.98 4.24 13.27
CA TYR A 74 1.36 2.93 13.42
C TYR A 74 2.41 1.88 13.77
N ASP A 75 3.53 1.84 13.04
CA ASP A 75 4.60 0.87 13.28
C ASP A 75 5.29 1.10 14.63
N LYS A 76 5.42 2.37 15.05
CA LYS A 76 6.03 2.75 16.33
C LYS A 76 5.19 2.34 17.54
N TYR A 77 3.86 2.49 17.48
CA TYR A 77 2.98 2.30 18.65
C TYR A 77 2.22 0.96 18.66
N ILE A 78 1.95 0.37 17.50
CA ILE A 78 1.07 -0.81 17.34
C ILE A 78 1.79 -1.98 16.64
N GLY A 79 2.69 -1.70 15.70
CA GLY A 79 3.23 -2.70 14.75
C GLY A 79 3.97 -3.91 15.34
N LYS A 80 4.36 -3.89 16.63
CA LYS A 80 5.13 -4.99 17.26
C LYS A 80 4.31 -6.22 17.61
N GLU A 81 2.97 -6.13 17.64
CA GLU A 81 2.13 -7.17 18.25
C GLU A 81 1.34 -8.02 17.23
N VAL A 82 1.37 -7.67 15.93
CA VAL A 82 0.57 -8.35 14.88
C VAL A 82 1.42 -8.77 13.69
N HIS A 83 1.77 -10.06 13.62
CA HIS A 83 2.61 -10.60 12.53
C HIS A 83 1.80 -11.21 11.37
N SER A 84 0.73 -11.97 11.66
CA SER A 84 0.09 -12.82 10.63
C SER A 84 -0.87 -12.08 9.68
N TYR A 85 -1.41 -10.92 10.06
CA TYR A 85 -2.44 -10.17 9.29
C TYR A 85 -2.19 -8.66 9.31
N ARG A 86 -0.92 -8.24 9.26
CA ARG A 86 -0.50 -6.85 9.50
C ARG A 86 -1.14 -5.86 8.51
N LEU A 87 -1.15 -6.17 7.22
CA LEU A 87 -1.77 -5.33 6.18
C LEU A 87 -3.28 -5.18 6.37
N LEU A 88 -4.00 -6.29 6.57
CA LEU A 88 -5.45 -6.28 6.74
C LEU A 88 -5.87 -5.51 7.99
N PHE A 89 -5.10 -5.63 9.07
CA PHE A 89 -5.36 -4.91 10.30
C PHE A 89 -5.01 -3.42 10.19
N GLN A 90 -3.92 -3.04 9.53
CA GLN A 90 -3.62 -1.64 9.24
C GLN A 90 -4.72 -0.99 8.40
N LEU A 91 -5.16 -1.66 7.33
CA LEU A 91 -6.25 -1.22 6.48
C LEU A 91 -7.55 -1.05 7.26
N SER A 92 -7.90 -1.98 8.15
CA SER A 92 -9.13 -1.86 8.93
C SER A 92 -9.09 -0.69 9.90
N VAL A 93 -7.97 -0.46 10.59
CA VAL A 93 -7.79 0.70 11.46
C VAL A 93 -7.92 2.00 10.66
N MET A 94 -7.28 2.06 9.49
CA MET A 94 -7.33 3.21 8.58
C MET A 94 -8.75 3.51 8.12
N LEU A 95 -9.51 2.45 7.77
CA LEU A 95 -10.90 2.53 7.35
C LEU A 95 -11.79 3.09 8.48
N VAL A 96 -11.62 2.61 9.71
CA VAL A 96 -12.36 3.15 10.87
C VAL A 96 -12.03 4.63 11.11
N ILE A 97 -10.76 5.03 10.98
CA ILE A 97 -10.34 6.44 11.12
C ILE A 97 -11.00 7.31 10.06
N VAL A 98 -11.01 6.89 8.79
CA VAL A 98 -11.62 7.65 7.69
C VAL A 98 -13.13 7.74 7.86
N LEU A 99 -13.79 6.66 8.29
CA LEU A 99 -15.22 6.67 8.53
C LEU A 99 -15.62 7.59 9.69
N LEU A 100 -14.91 7.50 10.82
CA LEU A 100 -15.20 8.32 12.00
C LEU A 100 -14.80 9.78 11.77
N GLY A 101 -13.60 10.02 11.25
CA GLY A 101 -13.09 11.35 10.90
C GLY A 101 -13.89 12.01 9.78
N GLY A 102 -14.29 11.26 8.75
CA GLY A 102 -15.14 11.75 7.66
C GLY A 102 -16.53 12.13 8.13
N TYR A 103 -17.11 11.37 9.07
CA TYR A 103 -18.37 11.74 9.71
C TYR A 103 -18.24 13.06 10.51
N LEU A 104 -17.20 13.19 11.33
CA LEU A 104 -16.92 14.42 12.08
C LEU A 104 -16.66 15.62 11.15
N PHE A 105 -15.89 15.41 10.08
CA PHE A 105 -15.62 16.41 9.05
C PHE A 105 -16.92 16.91 8.40
N ALA A 106 -17.77 15.99 7.95
CA ALA A 106 -19.03 16.35 7.30
C ALA A 106 -19.97 17.10 8.26
N LEU A 107 -20.00 16.70 9.54
CA LEU A 107 -20.77 17.39 10.58
C LEU A 107 -20.24 18.81 10.81
N LEU A 108 -18.93 18.97 11.05
CA LEU A 108 -18.31 20.27 11.25
C LEU A 108 -18.54 21.19 10.06
N TYR A 109 -18.30 20.70 8.84
CA TYR A 109 -18.46 21.48 7.64
C TYR A 109 -19.93 21.93 7.43
N ASN A 110 -20.89 21.02 7.60
CA ASN A 110 -22.31 21.34 7.42
C ASN A 110 -22.89 22.21 8.53
N LEU A 111 -22.24 22.23 9.71
CA LEU A 111 -22.61 23.13 10.81
C LEU A 111 -22.10 24.55 10.56
N LEU A 112 -20.93 24.67 9.95
CA LEU A 112 -20.27 25.95 9.70
C LEU A 112 -20.70 26.61 8.39
N ASN A 113 -21.14 25.81 7.40
CA ASN A 113 -21.42 26.29 6.04
C ASN A 113 -22.86 25.96 5.61
N GLU A 114 -23.58 26.98 5.14
CA GLU A 114 -24.97 26.86 4.67
C GLU A 114 -25.11 26.01 3.40
N ALA A 115 -24.05 25.90 2.59
CA ALA A 115 -24.05 25.14 1.33
C ALA A 115 -24.14 23.62 1.54
N LYS A 116 -23.92 23.11 2.77
CA LYS A 116 -24.05 21.69 3.15
C LYS A 116 -23.31 20.68 2.23
N ASN A 117 -22.22 21.12 1.61
CA ASN A 117 -21.41 20.33 0.68
C ASN A 117 -20.33 19.47 1.38
N GLY A 118 -20.45 19.24 2.69
CA GLY A 118 -19.43 18.53 3.47
C GLY A 118 -19.16 17.10 2.96
N TYR A 119 -20.17 16.43 2.38
CA TYR A 119 -20.01 15.09 1.82
C TYR A 119 -19.06 15.02 0.62
N ILE A 120 -18.98 16.09 -0.18
CA ILE A 120 -18.03 16.17 -1.30
C ILE A 120 -16.61 16.33 -0.75
N GLY A 121 -16.44 17.10 0.33
CA GLY A 121 -15.14 17.23 0.98
C GLY A 121 -14.61 15.91 1.54
N VAL A 122 -15.49 15.00 2.00
CA VAL A 122 -15.07 13.69 2.53
C VAL A 122 -14.37 12.84 1.46
N THR A 123 -14.70 12.98 0.17
CA THR A 123 -14.06 12.16 -0.88
C THR A 123 -12.57 12.47 -1.04
N SER A 124 -12.12 13.67 -0.63
CA SER A 124 -10.69 14.02 -0.59
C SER A 124 -9.87 13.17 0.39
N MET A 125 -10.52 12.57 1.39
CA MET A 125 -9.86 11.69 2.36
C MET A 125 -9.37 10.39 1.73
N LEU A 126 -9.79 10.04 0.51
CA LEU A 126 -9.31 8.85 -0.19
C LEU A 126 -7.79 8.87 -0.39
N SER A 127 -7.19 10.07 -0.53
CA SER A 127 -5.73 10.24 -0.63
C SER A 127 -4.96 9.76 0.60
N PHE A 128 -5.65 9.58 1.75
CA PHE A 128 -5.04 9.02 2.96
C PHE A 128 -4.60 7.56 2.79
N PHE A 129 -5.24 6.78 1.93
CA PHE A 129 -4.88 5.38 1.71
C PHE A 129 -3.61 5.20 0.87
N LEU A 130 -3.24 6.20 0.06
CA LEU A 130 -2.12 6.11 -0.88
C LEU A 130 -0.78 5.74 -0.22
N PRO A 131 -0.36 6.39 0.88
CA PRO A 131 0.92 6.06 1.53
C PRO A 131 0.99 4.62 2.03
N LEU A 132 -0.13 4.05 2.49
CA LEU A 132 -0.16 2.66 2.97
C LEU A 132 0.03 1.67 1.81
N ILE A 133 -0.69 1.89 0.70
CA ILE A 133 -0.57 1.05 -0.50
C ILE A 133 0.87 1.12 -1.01
N PHE A 134 1.41 2.34 -1.13
CA PHE A 134 2.79 2.55 -1.58
C PHE A 134 3.81 1.84 -0.71
N TYR A 135 3.69 1.92 0.62
CA TYR A 135 4.59 1.26 1.56
C TYR A 135 4.62 -0.26 1.37
N TRP A 136 3.44 -0.89 1.26
CA TRP A 136 3.35 -2.34 1.08
C TRP A 136 3.78 -2.81 -0.31
N THR A 137 3.45 -2.07 -1.36
CA THR A 137 3.94 -2.34 -2.72
C THR A 137 5.46 -2.22 -2.78
N TYR A 138 6.04 -1.20 -2.14
CA TYR A 138 7.48 -1.03 -2.05
C TYR A 138 8.15 -2.18 -1.29
N SER A 139 7.59 -2.60 -0.15
CA SER A 139 8.10 -3.75 0.61
C SER A 139 8.07 -5.03 -0.23
N ALA A 140 6.95 -5.30 -0.91
CA ALA A 140 6.82 -6.46 -1.79
C ALA A 140 7.80 -6.41 -2.97
N PHE A 141 8.06 -5.23 -3.53
CA PHE A 141 9.03 -5.04 -4.61
C PHE A 141 10.47 -5.34 -4.16
N VAL A 142 10.85 -4.89 -2.97
CA VAL A 142 12.20 -5.14 -2.41
C VAL A 142 12.41 -6.61 -2.03
N GLU A 143 11.34 -7.33 -1.69
CA GLU A 143 11.39 -8.76 -1.38
C GLU A 143 11.61 -9.65 -2.61
N ILE A 144 11.41 -9.15 -3.83
CA ILE A 144 11.64 -9.93 -5.05
C ILE A 144 13.16 -10.15 -5.21
N PRO A 145 13.64 -11.42 -5.17
CA PRO A 145 15.05 -11.69 -5.37
C PRO A 145 15.44 -11.34 -6.82
N PHE A 146 16.62 -10.75 -6.99
CA PHE A 146 17.16 -10.52 -8.33
C PHE A 146 17.34 -11.84 -9.07
N GLU A 147 16.99 -11.85 -10.36
CA GLU A 147 17.21 -12.98 -11.22
C GLU A 147 18.72 -13.25 -11.31
N ILE A 148 19.18 -14.35 -10.70
CA ILE A 148 20.57 -14.79 -10.83
C ILE A 148 20.72 -15.36 -12.23
N TYR A 149 21.22 -14.55 -13.17
CA TYR A 149 21.60 -15.04 -14.49
C TYR A 149 22.72 -16.07 -14.34
N LYS A 150 22.41 -17.35 -14.60
CA LYS A 150 23.42 -18.40 -14.65
C LYS A 150 24.25 -18.22 -15.91
N VAL A 151 25.38 -17.51 -15.79
CA VAL A 151 26.36 -17.38 -16.88
C VAL A 151 27.04 -18.73 -17.07
N TRP A 152 26.73 -19.41 -18.18
CA TRP A 152 27.41 -20.65 -18.55
C TRP A 152 28.77 -20.29 -19.19
N SER A 153 29.87 -20.48 -18.47
CA SER A 153 31.21 -20.32 -19.01
C SER A 153 31.74 -21.66 -19.50
N TYR A 154 32.27 -21.69 -20.73
CA TYR A 154 32.99 -22.86 -21.21
C TYR A 154 34.22 -23.13 -20.31
N PRO A 155 34.44 -24.36 -19.83
CA PRO A 155 35.58 -24.67 -18.97
C PRO A 155 36.89 -24.37 -19.70
N LYS A 156 37.76 -23.55 -19.09
CA LYS A 156 39.09 -23.25 -19.62
C LYS A 156 40.03 -24.40 -19.23
N GLY A 157 40.43 -25.23 -20.19
CA GLY A 157 41.34 -26.37 -20.01
C GLY A 157 41.27 -27.36 -21.17
N ASN A 158 42.02 -28.46 -21.09
CA ASN A 158 41.91 -29.59 -22.03
C ASN A 158 40.58 -30.32 -21.80
N VAL A 159 39.52 -29.82 -22.46
CA VAL A 159 38.24 -30.53 -22.54
C VAL A 159 38.47 -31.67 -23.53
N GLY A 160 38.46 -32.91 -23.05
CA GLY A 160 38.56 -34.08 -23.92
C GLY A 160 37.49 -34.05 -25.00
N GLU A 161 37.78 -34.64 -26.16
CA GLU A 161 36.85 -34.70 -27.29
C GLU A 161 35.46 -35.17 -26.81
N ILE A 162 34.44 -34.40 -27.16
CA ILE A 162 33.05 -34.71 -26.81
C ILE A 162 32.68 -35.96 -27.61
N SER A 163 32.62 -37.12 -26.94
CA SER A 163 32.17 -38.37 -27.56
C SER A 163 30.67 -38.27 -27.86
N PHE A 164 30.32 -38.44 -29.14
CA PHE A 164 28.93 -38.44 -29.61
C PHE A 164 28.29 -39.85 -29.57
N ASP A 165 29.01 -40.87 -29.09
CA ASP A 165 28.49 -42.23 -29.00
C ASP A 165 27.39 -42.34 -27.94
N GLY A 166 26.15 -42.55 -28.38
CA GLY A 166 24.98 -42.75 -27.53
C GLY A 166 24.02 -41.57 -27.38
N LEU A 167 24.18 -40.50 -28.17
CA LEU A 167 23.22 -39.37 -28.18
C LEU A 167 21.90 -39.75 -28.86
N ASP A 168 20.81 -39.64 -28.10
CA ASP A 168 19.44 -39.85 -28.57
C ASP A 168 18.95 -38.60 -29.34
N PHE A 169 19.03 -38.66 -30.66
CA PHE A 169 18.72 -37.54 -31.57
C PHE A 169 17.28 -37.02 -31.44
N ASN A 170 16.35 -37.78 -30.85
CA ASN A 170 14.97 -37.35 -30.60
C ASN A 170 14.81 -36.38 -29.42
N LYS A 171 15.85 -36.18 -28.59
CA LYS A 171 15.85 -35.25 -27.46
C LYS A 171 16.74 -34.02 -27.67
N LEU A 172 17.19 -33.80 -28.90
CA LEU A 172 18.01 -32.64 -29.22
C LEU A 172 17.19 -31.35 -29.16
N MET A 173 17.62 -30.43 -28.31
CA MET A 173 17.06 -29.09 -28.21
C MET A 173 17.71 -28.21 -29.27
N VAL A 174 16.91 -27.67 -30.19
CA VAL A 174 17.37 -26.68 -31.16
C VAL A 174 17.55 -25.35 -30.42
N LEU A 175 18.80 -24.87 -30.40
CA LEU A 175 19.16 -23.59 -29.81
C LEU A 175 19.49 -22.64 -30.97
N GLU A 176 18.76 -21.53 -31.05
CA GLU A 176 19.12 -20.42 -31.93
C GLU A 176 20.16 -19.56 -31.20
N LEU A 177 21.31 -19.36 -31.84
CA LEU A 177 22.43 -18.66 -31.23
C LEU A 177 22.56 -17.27 -31.86
N GLU A 178 22.39 -16.23 -31.04
CA GLU A 178 22.69 -14.86 -31.44
C GLU A 178 24.11 -14.48 -30.99
N PHE A 179 24.97 -14.14 -31.95
CA PHE A 179 26.33 -13.68 -31.66
C PHE A 179 26.38 -12.15 -31.67
N SER A 180 26.96 -11.57 -30.61
CA SER A 180 27.30 -10.14 -30.53
C SER A 180 28.74 -9.97 -30.10
N ARG A 181 29.44 -8.99 -30.70
CA ARG A 181 30.86 -8.71 -30.40
C ARG A 181 31.02 -7.82 -29.18
N GLN A 182 30.02 -7.00 -28.89
CA GLN A 182 29.92 -6.13 -27.72
C GLN A 182 28.49 -6.22 -27.15
N PRO A 183 28.31 -6.05 -25.83
CA PRO A 183 27.01 -6.22 -25.20
C PRO A 183 25.94 -5.21 -25.64
N ASP A 184 26.34 -4.08 -26.21
CA ASP A 184 25.47 -2.98 -26.68
C ASP A 184 25.30 -2.96 -28.22
N ASP A 185 25.75 -4.02 -28.91
CA ASP A 185 25.74 -4.06 -30.37
C ASP A 185 24.34 -4.42 -30.89
N ALA A 186 23.76 -3.54 -31.71
CA ALA A 186 22.39 -3.66 -32.22
C ALA A 186 22.29 -4.66 -33.39
N ASP A 187 23.41 -4.92 -34.09
CA ASP A 187 23.45 -5.79 -35.26
C ASP A 187 23.90 -7.19 -34.84
N ARG A 188 22.93 -8.03 -34.45
CA ARG A 188 23.17 -9.39 -33.96
C ARG A 188 23.09 -10.39 -35.10
N LEU A 189 24.16 -11.16 -35.29
CA LEU A 189 24.19 -12.23 -36.28
C LEU A 189 23.45 -13.45 -35.73
N ARG A 190 22.43 -13.89 -36.46
CA ARG A 190 21.60 -15.06 -36.15
C ARG A 190 22.04 -16.25 -36.99
N VAL A 191 22.29 -17.40 -36.36
CA VAL A 191 22.64 -18.66 -37.03
C VAL A 191 21.86 -19.81 -36.41
#